data_AF-A0AAN7V8U0-F1
#
_entry.id   AF-A0AAN7V8U0-F1
#
_cell.length_a   1.000
_cell.length_b   1.000
_cell.length_c   1.000
_cell.angle_alpha   90.00
_cell.angle_beta   90.00
_cell.angle_gamma   90.00
#
_symmetry.space_group_name_H-M   'P 1'
#
loop_
_entity.id
_entity.type
_entity.pdbx_description
1 polymer ?
#
loop_
_entity_poly.entity_id
_entity_poly.type
_entity_poly.pdbx_seq_one_letter_code
_entity_poly.pdbx_strand_id
1 'polypeptide(L)'
;MGDAGKGKSYKYCIVPKCRSTSVKTPNKIFITLPRDPKVRMRWQKAMKRVNMISNHATCFVCEDHFNLEEDMQNYLYFKLMENVQIKIKPNVLPRVFDCQISRTEKRSKKVRSAFLKRQYQSIPDENFAKPSTSKTSRDGDAYEEPDLANSDLGQTHVKKRIQVNITPKMVSKEV
;
A
#
# COMPACT_ATOMS: atom_id res chain seq x y z
N MET A 1 -28.45 30.16 15.67
CA MET A 1 -29.09 29.79 14.38
C MET A 1 -28.58 28.42 13.98
N GLY A 2 -29.46 27.41 13.88
CA GLY A 2 -29.07 26.03 13.56
C GLY A 2 -28.75 25.89 12.07
N ASP A 3 -27.54 25.42 11.78
CA ASP A 3 -27.09 25.09 10.42
C ASP A 3 -28.03 24.02 9.84
N ALA A 4 -28.84 24.42 8.84
CA ALA A 4 -29.70 23.52 8.10
C ALA A 4 -28.82 22.56 7.29
N GLY A 5 -28.41 21.47 7.95
CA GLY A 5 -27.52 20.46 7.40
C GLY A 5 -28.07 19.89 6.11
N LYS A 6 -27.50 20.33 4.97
CA LYS A 6 -27.69 19.69 3.66
C LYS A 6 -27.39 18.20 3.82
N GLY A 7 -28.41 17.36 3.63
CA GLY A 7 -28.30 15.91 3.74
C GLY A 7 -27.14 15.40 2.87
N LYS A 8 -26.16 14.76 3.49
CA LYS A 8 -25.01 14.19 2.79
C LYS A 8 -25.53 13.14 1.81
N SER A 9 -25.25 13.30 0.52
CA SER A 9 -25.67 12.33 -0.49
C SER A 9 -25.00 10.98 -0.26
N TYR A 10 -25.79 9.90 -0.35
CA TYR A 10 -25.29 8.55 -0.18
C TYR A 10 -24.36 8.17 -1.34
N LYS A 11 -23.08 7.99 -1.04
CA LYS A 11 -22.06 7.51 -1.97
C LYS A 11 -21.65 6.08 -1.63
N TYR A 12 -21.42 5.27 -2.65
CA TYR A 12 -20.88 3.92 -2.52
C TYR A 12 -19.82 3.67 -3.60
N CYS A 13 -18.85 2.81 -3.28
CA CYS A 13 -17.81 2.44 -4.24
C CYS A 13 -18.37 1.48 -5.30
N ILE A 14 -18.13 1.75 -6.57
CA ILE A 14 -18.59 0.91 -7.68
C ILE A 14 -17.71 -0.32 -7.96
N VAL A 15 -16.56 -0.43 -7.31
CA VAL A 15 -15.62 -1.52 -7.52
C VAL A 15 -16.25 -2.83 -7.03
N PRO A 16 -16.28 -3.90 -7.86
CA PRO A 16 -16.82 -5.18 -7.45
C PRO A 16 -16.21 -5.68 -6.14
N LYS A 17 -17.04 -6.21 -5.24
CA LYS A 17 -16.69 -6.72 -3.90
C LYS A 17 -16.19 -5.66 -2.89
N CYS A 18 -16.08 -4.39 -3.28
CA CYS A 18 -15.82 -3.32 -2.33
C CYS A 18 -17.10 -2.99 -1.53
N ARG A 19 -16.98 -2.82 -0.22
CA ARG A 19 -18.11 -2.53 0.70
C ARG A 19 -18.06 -1.11 1.28
N SER A 20 -17.15 -0.28 0.78
CA SER A 20 -16.94 1.10 1.23
C SER A 20 -18.12 1.99 0.78
N THR A 21 -18.74 2.66 1.76
CA THR A 21 -19.86 3.58 1.54
C THR A 21 -19.70 4.80 2.43
N SER A 22 -20.24 5.94 2.02
CA SER A 22 -20.22 7.19 2.81
C SER A 22 -20.78 7.05 4.23
N VAL A 23 -21.65 6.07 4.47
CA VAL A 23 -22.22 5.78 5.80
C VAL A 23 -21.28 4.90 6.63
N LYS A 24 -20.73 3.83 6.04
CA LYS A 24 -19.84 2.89 6.76
C LYS A 24 -18.44 3.45 6.96
N THR A 25 -17.99 4.27 6.02
CA THR A 25 -16.64 4.82 5.97
C THR A 25 -16.72 6.32 5.66
N PRO A 26 -17.20 7.14 6.62
CA PRO A 26 -17.45 8.56 6.41
C PRO A 26 -16.17 9.38 6.20
N ASN A 27 -15.04 8.90 6.73
CA ASN A 27 -13.74 9.55 6.63
C ASN A 27 -12.99 9.23 5.34
N LYS A 28 -13.51 8.28 4.54
CA LYS A 28 -12.87 7.89 3.28
C LYS A 28 -13.27 8.82 2.15
N ILE A 29 -12.31 9.09 1.28
CA ILE A 29 -12.54 9.84 0.06
C ILE A 29 -13.29 8.98 -0.96
N PHE A 30 -14.27 9.59 -1.62
CA PHE A 30 -14.98 9.03 -2.77
C PHE A 30 -14.75 9.90 -4.00
N ILE A 31 -13.95 9.39 -4.94
CA ILE A 31 -13.61 10.04 -6.19
C ILE A 31 -14.68 9.75 -7.23
N THR A 32 -15.21 10.80 -7.87
CA THR A 32 -16.19 10.68 -8.95
C THR A 32 -15.52 10.15 -10.21
N LEU A 33 -16.20 9.25 -10.94
CA LEU A 33 -15.72 8.78 -12.23
C LEU A 33 -15.57 9.93 -13.24
N PRO A 34 -14.54 9.89 -14.10
CA PRO A 34 -14.40 10.83 -15.21
C PRO A 34 -15.65 10.86 -16.11
N ARG A 35 -15.96 12.04 -16.64
CA ARG A 35 -17.06 12.23 -17.61
C ARG A 35 -16.67 11.76 -19.01
N ASP A 36 -15.38 11.77 -19.33
CA ASP A 36 -14.89 11.34 -20.64
C ASP A 36 -15.15 9.85 -20.86
N PRO A 37 -15.92 9.44 -21.89
CA PRO A 37 -16.33 8.06 -22.07
C PRO A 37 -15.14 7.11 -22.28
N LYS A 38 -14.08 7.59 -22.96
CA LYS A 38 -12.86 6.80 -23.19
C LYS A 38 -12.10 6.52 -21.88
N VAL A 39 -11.98 7.49 -20.99
CA VAL A 39 -11.31 7.33 -19.69
C VAL A 39 -12.18 6.49 -18.76
N ARG A 40 -13.49 6.77 -18.75
CA ARG A 40 -14.48 6.03 -17.98
C ARG A 40 -14.49 4.54 -18.34
N MET A 41 -14.43 4.20 -19.63
CA MET A 41 -14.32 2.82 -20.10
C MET A 41 -13.02 2.17 -19.58
N ARG A 42 -11.88 2.87 -19.64
CA ARG A 42 -10.61 2.37 -19.11
C ARG A 42 -10.68 2.11 -17.60
N TRP A 43 -11.32 3.00 -16.84
CA TRP A 43 -11.58 2.81 -15.40
C TRP A 43 -12.41 1.55 -15.14
N GLN A 44 -13.52 1.37 -15.86
CA GLN A 44 -14.39 0.20 -15.69
C GLN A 44 -13.66 -1.12 -16.05
N LYS A 45 -12.83 -1.11 -17.09
CA LYS A 45 -11.97 -2.24 -17.47
C LYS A 45 -10.94 -2.55 -16.37
N ALA A 46 -10.29 -1.53 -15.81
CA ALA A 46 -9.33 -1.70 -14.72
C ALA A 46 -9.97 -2.37 -13.48
N MET A 47 -11.21 -2.00 -13.17
CA MET A 47 -11.98 -2.59 -12.07
C MET A 47 -12.50 -4.01 -12.34
N LYS A 48 -12.23 -4.58 -13.52
CA LYS A 48 -12.69 -5.91 -13.95
C LYS A 48 -14.20 -6.09 -13.80
N ARG A 49 -14.97 -5.04 -14.12
CA ARG A 49 -16.42 -5.04 -13.99
C ARG A 49 -17.05 -5.66 -15.24
N VAL A 50 -17.87 -6.70 -15.06
CA VAL A 50 -18.58 -7.38 -16.15
C VAL A 50 -19.70 -6.49 -16.70
N ASN A 51 -20.50 -5.90 -15.80
CA ASN A 51 -21.62 -5.03 -16.17
C ASN A 51 -21.14 -3.58 -16.28
N MET A 52 -20.94 -3.10 -17.51
CA MET A 52 -20.52 -1.73 -17.76
C MET A 52 -21.60 -0.72 -17.35
N ILE A 53 -21.16 0.41 -16.81
CA ILE A 53 -22.01 1.49 -16.32
C ILE A 53 -22.19 2.51 -17.44
N SER A 54 -23.40 3.03 -17.59
CA SER A 54 -23.71 4.16 -18.48
C SER A 54 -22.77 5.35 -18.27
N ASN A 55 -22.51 6.08 -19.35
CA ASN A 55 -21.64 7.25 -19.37
C ASN A 55 -22.22 8.43 -18.56
N HIS A 56 -23.54 8.47 -18.36
CA HIS A 56 -24.23 9.58 -17.69
C HIS A 56 -24.35 9.38 -16.17
N ALA A 57 -24.13 8.16 -15.66
CA ALA A 57 -24.32 7.86 -14.25
C ALA A 57 -23.21 8.48 -13.38
N THR A 58 -23.60 9.18 -12.32
CA THR A 58 -22.69 9.63 -11.26
C THR A 58 -22.31 8.43 -10.41
N CYS A 59 -21.03 8.09 -10.44
CA CYS A 59 -20.49 6.89 -9.80
C CYS A 59 -19.19 7.25 -9.08
N PHE A 60 -18.89 6.52 -8.01
CA PHE A 60 -17.78 6.85 -7.12
C PHE A 60 -16.87 5.64 -6.89
N VAL A 61 -15.59 5.91 -6.67
CA VAL A 61 -14.57 4.94 -6.28
C VAL A 61 -13.93 5.43 -5.00
N CYS A 62 -13.77 4.56 -4.00
CA CYS A 62 -13.11 4.95 -2.76
C CYS A 62 -11.58 5.05 -2.94
N GLU A 63 -10.94 5.79 -2.04
CA GLU A 63 -9.48 5.97 -1.99
C GLU A 63 -8.67 4.67 -1.96
N ASP A 64 -9.20 3.59 -1.36
CA ASP A 64 -8.51 2.29 -1.25
C ASP A 64 -8.04 1.71 -2.59
N HIS A 65 -8.53 2.25 -3.72
CA HIS A 65 -8.19 1.80 -5.07
C HIS A 65 -7.12 2.65 -5.77
N PHE A 66 -6.65 3.73 -5.12
CA PHE A 66 -5.66 4.67 -5.65
C PHE A 66 -4.48 4.83 -4.70
N ASN A 67 -3.33 5.21 -5.24
CA ASN A 67 -2.22 5.67 -4.42
C ASN A 67 -2.27 7.21 -4.36
N LEU A 68 -3.00 7.77 -3.37
CA LEU A 68 -3.34 9.20 -3.34
C LEU A 68 -2.12 10.13 -3.46
N GLU A 69 -0.98 9.74 -2.91
CA GLU A 69 0.24 10.56 -2.93
C GLU A 69 0.78 10.76 -4.35
N GLU A 70 0.71 9.71 -5.16
CA GLU A 70 1.21 9.71 -6.54
C GLU A 70 0.13 10.11 -7.55
N ASP A 71 -1.11 9.72 -7.29
CA ASP A 71 -2.22 9.78 -8.24
C ASP A 71 -2.99 11.11 -8.18
N MET A 72 -3.01 11.79 -7.03
CA MET A 72 -3.66 13.10 -6.92
C MET A 72 -2.79 14.22 -7.49
N GLN A 73 -3.43 15.16 -8.18
CA GLN A 73 -2.77 16.37 -8.64
C GLN A 73 -2.61 17.38 -7.51
N ASN A 74 -3.55 17.39 -6.57
CA ASN A 74 -3.62 18.37 -5.48
C ASN A 74 -3.43 17.75 -4.09
N TYR A 75 -2.59 16.72 -3.97
CA TYR A 75 -2.37 16.02 -2.70
C TYR A 75 -1.91 16.97 -1.57
N LEU A 76 -0.91 17.82 -1.84
CA LEU A 76 -0.39 18.77 -0.84
C LEU A 76 -1.47 19.77 -0.39
N TYR A 77 -2.22 20.33 -1.33
CA TYR A 77 -3.33 21.24 -1.01
C TYR A 77 -4.43 20.54 -0.22
N PHE A 78 -4.77 19.31 -0.57
CA PHE A 78 -5.75 18.52 0.16
C PHE A 78 -5.29 18.19 1.59
N LYS A 79 -3.98 18.02 1.81
CA LYS A 79 -3.40 17.72 3.13
C LYS A 79 -3.24 18.97 4.01
N LEU A 80 -2.98 20.13 3.41
CA LEU A 80 -2.71 21.39 4.12
C LEU A 80 -3.97 22.24 4.32
N MET A 81 -4.95 22.17 3.42
CA MET A 81 -6.15 22.98 3.46
C MET A 81 -7.38 22.11 3.69
N GLU A 82 -8.26 22.56 4.58
CA GLU A 82 -9.58 21.97 4.74
C GLU A 82 -10.49 22.39 3.57
N ASN A 83 -11.33 21.47 3.07
CA ASN A 83 -12.36 21.71 2.03
C ASN A 83 -11.88 21.89 0.57
N VAL A 84 -10.75 21.30 0.17
CA VAL A 84 -10.32 21.32 -1.24
C VAL A 84 -11.00 20.21 -2.05
N GLN A 85 -11.47 20.53 -3.26
CA GLN A 85 -11.98 19.54 -4.21
C GLN A 85 -10.88 18.60 -4.71
N ILE A 86 -11.13 17.30 -4.65
CA ILE A 86 -10.16 16.26 -5.00
C ILE A 86 -10.04 16.14 -6.52
N LYS A 87 -8.82 16.28 -7.04
CA LYS A 87 -8.50 16.19 -8.48
C LYS A 87 -7.43 15.12 -8.70
N ILE A 88 -7.79 14.09 -9.44
CA ILE A 88 -6.87 13.03 -9.86
C ILE A 88 -6.16 13.45 -11.15
N LYS A 89 -4.88 13.08 -11.28
CA LYS A 89 -4.09 13.38 -12.48
C LYS A 89 -4.73 12.77 -13.74
N PRO A 90 -4.62 13.44 -14.89
CA PRO A 90 -5.12 12.88 -16.14
C PRO A 90 -4.37 11.58 -16.45
N ASN A 91 -5.11 10.54 -16.86
CA ASN A 91 -4.62 9.18 -17.17
C ASN A 91 -4.34 8.23 -15.99
N VAL A 92 -4.59 8.63 -14.75
CA VAL A 92 -4.59 7.67 -13.64
C VAL A 92 -5.79 6.74 -13.75
N LEU A 93 -5.54 5.45 -13.47
CA LEU A 93 -6.54 4.40 -13.35
C LEU A 93 -6.44 3.79 -11.94
N PRO A 94 -7.53 3.30 -11.34
CA PRO A 94 -7.44 2.56 -10.10
C PRO A 94 -6.61 1.29 -10.30
N ARG A 95 -5.61 1.06 -9.43
CA ARG A 95 -4.62 -0.02 -9.57
C ARG A 95 -4.73 -1.07 -8.46
N VAL A 96 -5.26 -0.69 -7.29
CA VAL A 96 -5.28 -1.54 -6.09
C VAL A 96 -6.65 -2.21 -5.95
N PHE A 97 -6.68 -3.54 -5.95
CA PHE A 97 -7.92 -4.34 -5.95
C PHE A 97 -7.89 -5.50 -4.96
N ASP A 98 -7.48 -5.25 -3.72
CA ASP A 98 -7.39 -6.28 -2.67
C ASP A 98 -8.74 -6.92 -2.30
N CYS A 99 -9.82 -6.18 -2.54
CA CYS A 99 -11.20 -6.66 -2.37
C CYS A 99 -11.57 -7.78 -3.38
N GLN A 100 -10.85 -7.89 -4.50
CA GLN A 100 -11.16 -8.84 -5.56
C GLN A 100 -10.43 -10.17 -5.46
N ILE A 101 -9.33 -10.21 -4.70
CA ILE A 101 -8.48 -11.40 -4.52
C ILE A 101 -9.34 -12.56 -4.02
N SER A 102 -9.31 -13.66 -4.77
CA SER A 102 -10.09 -14.85 -4.46
C SER A 102 -9.60 -15.51 -3.16
N ARG A 103 -10.48 -16.24 -2.47
CA ARG A 103 -10.11 -16.99 -1.26
C ARG A 103 -9.00 -18.02 -1.56
N THR A 104 -8.97 -18.57 -2.78
CA THR A 104 -7.96 -19.51 -3.24
C THR A 104 -6.57 -18.84 -3.36
N GLU A 105 -6.49 -17.66 -3.95
CA GLU A 105 -5.24 -16.88 -4.06
C GLU A 105 -4.74 -16.36 -2.70
N LYS A 106 -5.64 -16.09 -1.75
CA LYS A 106 -5.22 -15.76 -0.37
C LYS A 106 -4.62 -16.97 0.36
N ARG A 107 -5.11 -18.17 0.06
CA ARG A 107 -4.66 -19.42 0.70
C ARG A 107 -3.31 -19.91 0.16
N SER A 108 -3.01 -19.68 -1.11
CA SER A 108 -1.74 -20.10 -1.73
C SER A 108 -0.52 -19.30 -1.25
N LYS A 109 -0.71 -18.06 -0.77
CA LYS A 109 0.38 -17.24 -0.21
C LYS A 109 0.93 -17.78 1.12
N LYS A 110 0.15 -18.56 1.86
CA LYS A 110 0.61 -19.20 3.10
C LYS A 110 1.12 -20.59 2.75
N VAL A 111 2.42 -20.70 2.44
CA VAL A 111 3.10 -22.00 2.35
C VAL A 111 2.77 -22.76 3.64
N ARG A 112 2.08 -23.89 3.53
CA ARG A 112 1.74 -24.70 4.69
C ARG A 112 3.03 -25.27 5.26
N SER A 113 3.50 -24.70 6.36
CA SER A 113 4.65 -25.17 7.14
C SER A 113 4.51 -26.61 7.64
N ALA A 114 3.35 -27.25 7.50
CA ALA A 114 3.13 -28.63 7.88
C ALA A 114 4.07 -29.61 7.16
N PHE A 115 4.41 -29.38 5.89
CA PHE A 115 5.37 -30.22 5.16
C PHE A 115 6.79 -30.04 5.69
N LEU A 116 7.23 -28.79 5.89
CA LEU A 116 8.55 -28.46 6.45
C LEU A 116 8.71 -28.95 7.91
N LYS A 117 7.65 -28.88 8.72
CA LYS A 117 7.63 -29.43 10.09
C LYS A 117 7.80 -30.95 10.10
N ARG A 118 7.26 -31.65 9.11
CA ARG A 118 7.42 -33.11 8.99
C ARG A 118 8.84 -33.49 8.56
N GLN A 119 9.47 -32.65 7.74
CA GLN A 119 10.84 -32.84 7.27
C GLN A 119 11.89 -32.61 8.37
N TYR A 120 11.61 -31.75 9.37
CA TYR A 120 12.49 -31.55 10.53
C TYR A 120 12.40 -32.68 11.56
N GLN A 121 11.29 -33.44 11.59
CA GLN A 121 11.12 -34.60 12.49
C GLN A 121 11.73 -35.90 11.96
N SER A 122 12.15 -35.93 10.68
CA SER A 122 12.80 -37.10 10.07
C SER A 122 14.32 -37.04 10.11
N ILE A 123 14.91 -36.04 10.77
CA ILE A 123 16.34 -36.01 11.05
C ILE A 123 16.55 -36.78 12.37
N PRO A 124 17.19 -37.96 12.37
CA PRO A 124 17.48 -38.67 13.60
C PRO A 124 18.53 -37.91 14.43
N ASP A 125 18.21 -37.67 15.71
CA ASP A 125 19.14 -37.17 16.72
C ASP A 125 20.13 -38.30 17.12
N GLU A 126 21.22 -38.44 16.38
CA GLU A 126 22.40 -39.17 16.88
C GLU A 126 23.16 -38.25 17.87
N ASN A 127 22.73 -38.34 19.13
CA ASN A 127 23.50 -38.20 20.39
C ASN A 127 22.74 -37.42 21.47
N PHE A 128 21.96 -38.17 22.26
CA PHE A 128 21.41 -37.72 23.53
C PHE A 128 22.44 -37.92 24.65
N ALA A 129 22.81 -36.83 25.34
CA ALA A 129 23.17 -36.88 26.75
C ALA A 129 22.33 -35.83 27.50
N LYS A 130 21.30 -36.29 28.21
CA LYS A 130 20.56 -35.46 29.19
C LYS A 130 21.27 -35.51 30.53
N PRO A 131 21.08 -34.50 31.39
CA PRO A 131 20.77 -34.81 32.78
C PRO A 131 19.44 -34.21 33.24
N SER A 132 18.97 -34.82 34.33
CA SER A 132 17.62 -34.84 34.85
C SER A 132 17.09 -33.54 35.45
N THR A 133 15.76 -33.50 35.52
CA THR A 133 14.91 -32.54 36.21
C THR A 133 15.16 -32.45 37.72
N SER A 134 15.20 -31.24 38.27
CA SER A 134 14.64 -30.92 39.59
C SER A 134 14.44 -29.42 39.75
N LYS A 135 13.19 -29.02 39.99
CA LYS A 135 12.82 -27.67 40.46
C LYS A 135 13.37 -27.50 41.88
N THR A 136 13.89 -26.32 42.23
CA THR A 136 13.54 -25.50 43.42
C THR A 136 14.58 -24.37 43.66
N SER A 137 14.03 -23.17 43.94
CA SER A 137 14.56 -22.06 44.75
C SER A 137 15.66 -21.09 44.27
N ARG A 138 15.30 -19.80 44.46
CA ARG A 138 16.05 -18.65 45.03
C ARG A 138 16.77 -17.66 44.10
N ASP A 139 16.29 -16.42 44.24
CA ASP A 139 16.97 -15.11 44.41
C ASP A 139 17.98 -14.68 43.32
N GLY A 140 17.73 -13.53 42.65
CA GLY A 140 18.52 -12.28 42.82
C GLY A 140 19.78 -12.33 41.93
N ASP A 141 20.22 -11.35 41.15
CA ASP A 141 20.11 -9.90 41.12
C ASP A 141 20.48 -9.44 39.68
N ALA A 142 19.81 -8.41 39.15
CA ALA A 142 20.40 -7.12 38.75
C ALA A 142 21.75 -7.16 37.98
N TYR A 143 21.74 -6.63 36.74
CA TYR A 143 22.59 -5.52 36.22
C TYR A 143 23.83 -6.05 35.44
N GLU A 144 24.37 -5.52 34.33
CA GLU A 144 24.25 -4.29 33.52
C GLU A 144 24.60 -4.61 32.04
N GLU A 145 24.19 -3.73 31.12
CA GLU A 145 24.76 -3.54 29.76
C GLU A 145 26.24 -3.09 29.84
N PRO A 146 27.12 -3.46 28.89
CA PRO A 146 27.40 -2.53 27.79
C PRO A 146 27.86 -3.16 26.44
N ASP A 147 27.30 -2.61 25.36
CA ASP A 147 27.93 -1.92 24.21
C ASP A 147 29.20 -2.44 23.46
N LEU A 148 29.06 -2.39 22.11
CA LEU A 148 30.04 -2.24 21.01
C LEU A 148 30.96 -3.41 20.55
N ALA A 149 30.76 -3.89 19.31
CA ALA A 149 31.58 -3.54 18.12
C ALA A 149 31.46 -4.55 16.93
N ASN A 150 31.62 -4.01 15.72
CA ASN A 150 31.35 -4.57 14.38
C ASN A 150 32.34 -5.62 13.82
N SER A 151 31.88 -6.39 12.80
CA SER A 151 32.62 -6.77 11.57
C SER A 151 31.60 -7.26 10.51
N ASP A 152 31.28 -6.54 9.43
CA ASP A 152 31.99 -6.28 8.14
C ASP A 152 32.17 -7.49 7.19
N LEU A 153 32.08 -7.18 5.87
CA LEU A 153 32.14 -7.97 4.63
C LEU A 153 30.77 -8.44 4.08
N GLY A 154 30.17 -7.93 3.00
CA GLY A 154 30.62 -7.18 1.80
C GLY A 154 30.02 -7.88 0.56
N GLN A 155 28.85 -7.51 0.03
CA GLN A 155 28.52 -6.44 -0.95
C GLN A 155 28.93 -6.72 -2.41
N THR A 156 27.95 -6.75 -3.34
CA THR A 156 28.09 -6.08 -4.65
C THR A 156 26.79 -5.40 -5.06
N HIS A 157 26.74 -4.08 -4.80
CA HIS A 157 25.78 -3.13 -5.36
C HIS A 157 26.50 -2.43 -6.51
N VAL A 158 26.13 -2.70 -7.76
CA VAL A 158 26.73 -2.02 -8.91
C VAL A 158 26.11 -0.62 -9.04
N LYS A 159 26.75 0.38 -8.45
CA LYS A 159 26.46 1.81 -8.68
C LYS A 159 26.97 2.20 -10.08
N LYS A 160 26.07 2.41 -11.04
CA LYS A 160 26.40 3.03 -12.33
C LYS A 160 26.63 4.53 -12.10
N ARG A 161 27.89 4.99 -12.16
CA ARG A 161 28.25 6.41 -12.21
C ARG A 161 28.12 6.88 -13.66
N ILE A 162 27.27 7.87 -13.90
CA ILE A 162 27.23 8.60 -15.17
C ILE A 162 28.24 9.75 -15.04
N GLN A 163 29.29 9.72 -15.85
CA GLN A 163 30.21 10.84 -16.03
C GLN A 163 29.62 11.76 -17.10
N VAL A 164 29.20 12.97 -16.71
CA VAL A 164 28.91 14.05 -17.67
C VAL A 164 30.14 14.94 -17.78
N ASN A 165 30.69 15.04 -18.98
CA ASN A 165 31.80 15.95 -19.27
C ASN A 165 31.20 17.33 -19.58
N ILE A 166 31.05 18.17 -18.55
CA ILE A 166 30.54 19.53 -18.71
C ILE A 166 31.74 20.41 -19.06
N THR A 167 31.92 20.71 -20.35
CA THR A 167 32.86 21.76 -20.77
C THR A 167 32.22 23.13 -20.49
N PRO A 168 32.90 24.04 -19.79
CA PRO A 168 32.40 25.39 -19.60
C PRO A 168 32.46 26.14 -20.95
N LYS A 169 31.30 26.49 -21.51
CA LYS A 169 31.22 27.51 -22.57
C LYS A 169 31.45 28.87 -21.92
N MET A 170 32.61 29.47 -22.19
CA MET A 170 32.86 30.88 -21.90
C MET A 170 31.90 31.72 -22.76
N VAL A 171 31.03 32.48 -22.10
CA VAL A 171 30.26 33.55 -22.75
C VAL A 171 31.12 34.80 -22.67
N SER A 172 31.61 35.26 -23.81
CA SER A 172 32.22 36.58 -23.95
C SER A 172 31.15 37.63 -23.67
N LYS A 173 31.42 38.52 -22.70
CA LYS A 173 30.73 39.80 -22.59
C LYS A 173 31.27 40.70 -23.69
N GLU A 174 30.43 41.03 -24.66
CA GLU A 174 30.66 42.20 -25.51
C GLU A 174 30.23 43.45 -24.73
N VAL A 175 31.09 44.47 -24.82
CA VAL A 175 30.95 45.81 -24.23
C VAL A 175 30.15 46.69 -25.18
#